data_AF-A0A970V365-F1
#
_entry.id   AF-A0A970V365-F1
#
_cell.length_a   1.000
_cell.length_b   1.000
_cell.length_c   1.000
_cell.angle_alpha   90.00
_cell.angle_beta   90.00
_cell.angle_gamma   90.00
#
_symmetry.space_group_name_H-M   'P 1'
#
loop_
_entity.id
_entity.type
_entity.pdbx_description
1 polymer ?
#
loop_
_entity_poly.entity_id
_entity_poly.type
_entity_poly.pdbx_seq_one_letter_code
_entity_poly.pdbx_strand_id
1 'polypeptide(L)'
;MGMRFSVDVLAGSVRQCNQQLLDIVEAVCGACGKTCCHQGTMMGSTDLRRLYKGILFDPLARARLESGLQERGAEMRVEQEAIEQIVGILERSQGTDRQSDLAVLRERLTEWRLFCDRLQSGEELTLDGLTFLLRFSAIRANVLRVLREFPGALEALASHVSLQGLHTGRGRMAPPSCLFLGAGGCLAGDWKPAKCANFYCAGQPNLLAEIAREMSFEEFVRANFRALTPDETLRYLELELFLGREFVEPKIVLQPNTALRQALDKALSISFTVVEHRKEPGAFMWSTAEVHARLGALPEGVAYVVETGEVSGEALYELAVALDRLRVEQTPPAFYLLAESLTIRSFFPHPLWTDQIMTQPLGFLDLIAVDIAADEA
;
A
#
# COMPACT_ATOMS: atom_id res chain seq x y z
N MET A 1 -3.39 -34.55 0.47
CA MET A 1 -1.96 -34.89 0.32
C MET A 1 -1.31 -33.68 -0.32
N GLY A 2 -0.82 -32.73 0.49
CA GLY A 2 -0.27 -31.47 -0.01
C GLY A 2 1.06 -31.70 -0.71
N MET A 3 1.23 -31.15 -1.92
CA MET A 3 2.53 -31.16 -2.58
C MET A 3 3.47 -30.23 -1.80
N ARG A 4 4.49 -30.81 -1.17
CA ARG A 4 5.64 -30.05 -0.67
C ARG A 4 6.50 -29.68 -1.88
N PHE A 5 6.55 -28.40 -2.21
CA PHE A 5 7.43 -27.89 -3.24
C PHE A 5 8.88 -27.90 -2.73
N SER A 6 9.84 -28.30 -3.56
CA SER A 6 11.25 -28.01 -3.30
C SER A 6 11.46 -26.48 -3.28
N VAL A 7 12.49 -26.02 -2.59
CA VAL A 7 12.68 -24.59 -2.29
C VAL A 7 12.71 -23.73 -3.57
N ASP A 8 13.43 -24.17 -4.60
CA ASP A 8 13.54 -23.49 -5.89
C ASP A 8 12.19 -23.33 -6.61
N VAL A 9 11.24 -24.23 -6.33
CA VAL A 9 9.91 -24.22 -6.95
C VAL A 9 8.99 -23.22 -6.27
N LEU A 10 9.17 -22.94 -4.96
CA LEU A 10 8.33 -21.96 -4.27
C LEU A 10 8.65 -20.53 -4.72
N ALA A 11 9.92 -20.12 -4.68
CA ALA A 11 10.32 -18.77 -5.11
C ALA A 11 10.00 -18.53 -6.58
N GLY A 12 10.23 -19.53 -7.45
CA GLY A 12 9.83 -19.49 -8.85
C GLY A 12 8.30 -19.37 -9.02
N SER A 13 7.51 -20.14 -8.28
CA SER A 13 6.05 -20.04 -8.31
C SER A 13 5.54 -18.70 -7.78
N VAL A 14 6.15 -18.15 -6.73
CA VAL A 14 5.82 -16.83 -6.19
C VAL A 14 6.02 -15.77 -7.27
N ARG A 15 7.19 -15.74 -7.92
CA ARG A 15 7.47 -14.82 -9.03
C ARG A 15 6.47 -14.94 -10.18
N GLN A 16 6.10 -16.17 -10.54
CA GLN A 16 5.09 -16.40 -11.58
C GLN A 16 3.72 -15.82 -11.18
N CYS A 17 3.27 -16.07 -9.96
CA CYS A 17 2.02 -15.53 -9.46
C CYS A 17 2.06 -14.00 -9.31
N ASN A 18 3.19 -13.41 -8.89
CA ASN A 18 3.39 -11.96 -8.87
C ASN A 18 3.22 -11.37 -10.28
N GLN A 19 3.90 -11.95 -11.28
CA GLN A 19 3.82 -11.46 -12.65
C GLN A 19 2.39 -11.56 -13.20
N GLN A 20 1.71 -12.68 -12.97
CA GLN A 20 0.32 -12.84 -13.40
C GLN A 20 -0.61 -11.79 -12.76
N LEU A 21 -0.43 -11.49 -11.47
CA LEU A 21 -1.19 -10.43 -10.80
C LEU A 21 -0.88 -9.05 -11.41
N LEU A 22 0.39 -8.77 -11.71
CA LEU A 22 0.80 -7.51 -12.36
C LEU A 22 0.18 -7.37 -13.75
N ASP A 23 0.20 -8.42 -14.57
CA ASP A 23 -0.38 -8.40 -15.91
C ASP A 23 -1.89 -8.10 -15.87
N ILE A 24 -2.61 -8.69 -14.90
CA ILE A 24 -4.04 -8.41 -14.67
C ILE A 24 -4.23 -6.95 -14.24
N VAL A 25 -3.40 -6.47 -13.31
CA VAL A 25 -3.45 -5.08 -12.82
C VAL A 25 -3.20 -4.09 -13.96
N GLU A 26 -2.21 -4.33 -14.82
CA GLU A 26 -1.89 -3.48 -15.97
C GLU A 26 -3.01 -3.48 -17.01
N ALA A 27 -3.65 -4.62 -17.26
CA ALA A 27 -4.77 -4.72 -18.20
C ALA A 27 -6.03 -4.00 -17.70
N VAL A 28 -6.26 -3.96 -16.38
CA VAL A 28 -7.48 -3.40 -15.77
C VAL A 28 -7.31 -1.96 -15.32
N CYS A 29 -6.15 -1.59 -14.80
CA CYS A 29 -5.93 -0.25 -14.25
C CYS A 29 -6.03 0.81 -15.34
N GLY A 30 -6.87 1.81 -15.10
CA GLY A 30 -7.13 2.89 -16.07
C GLY A 30 -8.17 2.56 -17.14
N ALA A 31 -8.50 1.28 -17.37
CA ALA A 31 -9.51 0.87 -18.36
C ALA A 31 -10.92 1.45 -18.06
N CYS A 32 -11.23 1.66 -16.77
CA CYS A 32 -12.46 2.33 -16.33
C CYS A 32 -12.42 3.87 -16.45
N GLY A 33 -11.46 4.44 -17.18
CA GLY A 33 -11.21 5.89 -17.21
C GLY A 33 -10.80 6.44 -15.84
N LYS A 34 -10.13 5.62 -15.01
CA LYS A 34 -9.68 5.92 -13.63
C LYS A 34 -10.82 6.22 -12.64
N THR A 35 -12.09 5.93 -12.97
CA THR A 35 -13.28 6.20 -12.13
C THR A 35 -13.23 5.58 -10.73
N CYS A 36 -12.67 4.38 -10.57
CA CYS A 36 -12.49 3.76 -9.26
C CYS A 36 -11.41 4.47 -8.41
N CYS A 37 -10.33 4.95 -9.03
CA CYS A 37 -9.24 5.66 -8.37
C CYS A 37 -9.63 7.10 -7.96
N HIS A 38 -10.75 7.60 -8.47
CA HIS A 38 -11.35 8.87 -8.08
C HIS A 38 -12.16 8.78 -6.78
N GLN A 39 -12.27 7.62 -6.10
CA GLN A 39 -13.06 7.51 -4.86
C GLN A 39 -12.39 8.10 -3.60
N GLY A 40 -11.34 8.92 -3.76
CA GLY A 40 -10.77 9.70 -2.65
C GLY A 40 -9.93 8.88 -1.67
N THR A 41 -9.48 7.70 -2.06
CA THR A 41 -8.61 6.90 -1.19
C THR A 41 -7.20 7.44 -1.14
N MET A 42 -6.72 7.62 0.08
CA MET A 42 -5.39 8.10 0.39
C MET A 42 -4.62 7.10 1.22
N MET A 43 -3.30 7.18 1.15
CA MET A 43 -2.44 6.53 2.14
C MET A 43 -2.57 7.25 3.48
N GLY A 44 -2.72 6.49 4.56
CA GLY A 44 -2.56 7.02 5.92
C GLY A 44 -1.09 7.19 6.32
N SER A 45 -0.84 7.74 7.51
CA SER A 45 0.51 7.88 8.05
C SER A 45 1.19 6.53 8.34
N THR A 46 0.44 5.51 8.79
CA THR A 46 0.96 4.15 8.97
C THR A 46 1.36 3.53 7.64
N ASP A 47 0.51 3.70 6.63
CA ASP A 47 0.70 3.22 5.27
C ASP A 47 1.94 3.84 4.59
N LEU A 48 2.26 5.10 4.91
CA LEU A 48 3.48 5.76 4.45
C LEU A 48 4.76 5.12 4.99
N ARG A 49 4.74 4.55 6.20
CA ARG A 49 5.94 3.91 6.77
C ARG A 49 6.35 2.69 5.95
N ARG A 50 5.36 1.91 5.48
CA ARG A 50 5.57 0.78 4.57
C ARG A 50 6.16 1.24 3.24
N LEU A 51 5.64 2.33 2.67
CA LEU A 51 6.23 2.93 1.46
C LEU A 51 7.66 3.43 1.69
N TYR A 52 7.91 4.11 2.80
CA TYR A 52 9.23 4.65 3.15
C TYR A 52 10.27 3.54 3.28
N LYS A 53 9.93 2.48 4.02
CA LYS A 53 10.73 1.25 4.10
C LYS A 53 11.01 0.68 2.69
N GLY A 54 9.98 0.63 1.86
CA GLY A 54 10.09 0.14 0.48
C GLY A 54 11.10 0.89 -0.37
N ILE A 55 11.06 2.22 -0.37
CA ILE A 55 11.99 3.04 -1.18
C ILE A 55 13.42 3.06 -0.63
N LEU A 56 13.61 2.73 0.66
CA LEU A 56 14.94 2.54 1.23
C LEU A 56 15.52 1.17 0.87
N PHE A 57 14.67 0.15 0.77
CA PHE A 57 15.08 -1.21 0.44
C PHE A 57 15.28 -1.44 -1.06
N ASP A 58 14.39 -0.90 -1.88
CA ASP A 58 14.30 -1.12 -3.33
C ASP A 58 14.54 0.20 -4.11
N PRO A 59 15.73 0.36 -4.72
CA PRO A 59 16.04 1.54 -5.55
C PRO A 59 15.11 1.74 -6.74
N LEU A 60 14.52 0.67 -7.29
CA LEU A 60 13.57 0.79 -8.41
C LEU A 60 12.23 1.34 -7.92
N ALA A 61 11.77 0.90 -6.74
CA ALA A 61 10.59 1.50 -6.11
C ALA A 61 10.79 3.00 -5.83
N ARG A 62 11.99 3.40 -5.40
CA ARG A 62 12.35 4.81 -5.22
C ARG A 62 12.30 5.59 -6.54
N ALA A 63 12.99 5.12 -7.57
CA ALA A 63 13.03 5.79 -8.87
C ALA A 63 11.63 5.93 -9.49
N ARG A 64 10.79 4.88 -9.39
CA ARG A 64 9.39 4.91 -9.83
C ARG A 64 8.58 5.97 -9.07
N LEU A 65 8.77 6.07 -7.76
CA LEU A 65 8.06 7.08 -6.95
C LEU A 65 8.51 8.50 -7.29
N GLU A 66 9.82 8.74 -7.43
CA GLU A 66 10.39 10.05 -7.80
C GLU A 66 9.87 10.51 -9.16
N SER A 67 10.03 9.69 -10.21
CA SER A 67 9.55 10.00 -11.56
C SER A 67 8.03 10.22 -11.59
N GLY A 68 7.28 9.33 -10.94
CA GLY A 68 5.83 9.44 -10.90
C GLY A 68 5.34 10.68 -10.17
N LEU A 69 5.97 11.08 -9.05
CA LEU A 69 5.61 12.30 -8.34
C LEU A 69 5.94 13.57 -9.14
N GLN A 70 7.02 13.57 -9.92
CA GLN A 70 7.34 14.67 -10.84
C GLN A 70 6.27 14.81 -11.93
N GLU A 71 5.88 13.71 -12.57
CA GLU A 71 4.79 13.68 -13.57
C GLU A 71 3.47 14.19 -12.95
N ARG A 72 3.13 13.72 -11.75
CA ARG A 72 1.94 14.18 -11.01
C ARG A 72 2.01 15.66 -10.67
N GLY A 73 3.19 16.16 -10.30
CA GLY A 73 3.43 17.59 -10.09
C GLY A 73 3.20 18.40 -11.37
N ALA A 74 3.59 17.89 -12.54
CA ALA A 74 3.31 18.53 -13.84
C ALA A 74 1.81 18.55 -14.17
N GLU A 75 1.11 17.44 -13.99
CA GLU A 75 -0.35 17.39 -14.18
C GLU A 75 -1.10 18.37 -13.26
N MET A 76 -0.70 18.41 -11.98
CA MET A 76 -1.30 19.32 -10.99
C MET A 76 -1.00 20.79 -11.27
N ARG A 77 0.10 21.11 -11.96
CA ARG A 77 0.41 22.47 -12.38
C ARG A 77 -0.55 22.96 -13.45
N VAL A 78 -0.91 22.10 -14.41
CA VAL A 78 -1.92 22.43 -15.42
C VAL A 78 -3.27 22.75 -14.75
N GLU A 79 -3.68 21.96 -13.74
CA GLU A 79 -4.90 22.26 -12.98
C GLU A 79 -4.79 23.60 -12.24
N GLN A 80 -3.66 23.88 -11.59
CA GLN A 80 -3.43 25.13 -10.87
C GLN A 80 -3.41 26.35 -11.79
N GLU A 81 -2.75 26.29 -12.94
CA GLU A 81 -2.74 27.37 -13.94
C GLU A 81 -4.16 27.67 -14.46
N ALA A 82 -4.99 26.66 -14.68
CA ALA A 82 -6.37 26.84 -15.07
C ALA A 82 -7.21 27.54 -13.99
N ILE A 83 -7.01 27.17 -12.71
CA ILE A 83 -7.70 27.85 -11.60
C ILE A 83 -7.24 29.31 -11.50
N GLU A 84 -5.95 29.60 -11.70
CA GLU A 84 -5.44 30.97 -11.70
C GLU A 84 -6.04 31.84 -12.82
N GLN A 85 -6.22 31.27 -14.02
CA GLN A 85 -6.91 31.97 -15.11
C GLN A 85 -8.34 32.34 -14.73
N ILE A 86 -9.06 31.42 -14.09
CA ILE A 86 -10.43 31.65 -13.60
C ILE A 86 -10.44 32.71 -12.50
N VAL A 87 -9.50 32.66 -11.55
CA VAL A 87 -9.37 33.71 -10.53
C VAL A 87 -9.14 35.07 -11.17
N GLY A 88 -8.27 35.18 -12.17
CA GLY A 88 -8.07 36.43 -12.89
C GLY A 88 -9.34 36.95 -13.59
N ILE A 89 -10.23 36.06 -14.06
CA ILE A 89 -11.55 36.44 -14.61
C ILE A 89 -12.49 36.90 -13.48
N LEU A 90 -12.51 36.20 -12.35
CA LEU A 90 -13.34 36.55 -11.20
C LEU A 90 -12.93 37.92 -10.63
N GLU A 91 -11.64 38.21 -10.52
CA GLU A 91 -11.13 39.51 -10.04
C GLU A 91 -11.57 40.68 -10.92
N ARG A 92 -11.70 40.46 -12.24
CA ARG A 92 -12.17 41.49 -13.19
C ARG A 92 -13.69 41.65 -13.23
N SER A 93 -14.44 40.64 -12.78
CA SER A 93 -15.90 40.57 -12.94
C SER A 93 -16.68 40.77 -11.64
N GLN A 94 -16.05 40.56 -10.47
CA GLN A 94 -16.70 40.67 -9.18
C GLN A 94 -16.61 42.10 -8.62
N GLY A 95 -17.67 42.55 -7.95
CA GLY A 95 -17.69 43.80 -7.19
C GLY A 95 -16.88 43.72 -5.88
N THR A 96 -16.83 44.81 -5.12
CA THR A 96 -16.11 44.90 -3.83
C THR A 96 -16.57 43.89 -2.78
N ASP A 97 -17.81 43.42 -2.89
CA ASP A 97 -18.49 42.60 -1.88
C ASP A 97 -17.92 41.17 -1.76
N ARG A 98 -17.09 40.74 -2.71
CA ARG A 98 -16.44 39.41 -2.74
C ARG A 98 -14.92 39.45 -2.56
N GLN A 99 -14.34 40.61 -2.20
CA GLN A 99 -12.89 40.77 -2.06
C GLN A 99 -12.27 39.86 -0.99
N SER A 100 -12.98 39.61 0.12
CA SER A 100 -12.53 38.67 1.15
C SER A 100 -12.43 37.24 0.65
N ASP A 101 -13.44 36.78 -0.11
CA ASP A 101 -13.49 35.43 -0.66
C ASP A 101 -12.35 35.24 -1.70
N LEU A 102 -12.12 36.26 -2.53
CA LEU A 102 -11.01 36.28 -3.49
C LEU A 102 -9.63 36.30 -2.80
N ALA A 103 -9.50 36.95 -1.65
CA ALA A 103 -8.26 36.91 -0.86
C ALA A 103 -7.99 35.51 -0.29
N VAL A 104 -9.03 34.84 0.25
CA VAL A 104 -8.92 33.45 0.73
C VAL A 104 -8.58 32.50 -0.42
N LEU A 105 -9.18 32.69 -1.60
CA LEU A 105 -8.89 31.86 -2.77
C LEU A 105 -7.42 32.00 -3.21
N ARG A 106 -6.87 33.22 -3.20
CA ARG A 106 -5.45 33.48 -3.49
C ARG A 106 -4.50 32.84 -2.47
N GLU A 107 -4.85 32.88 -1.19
CA GLU A 107 -4.08 32.20 -0.14
C GLU A 107 -4.02 30.68 -0.40
N ARG A 108 -5.17 30.04 -0.69
CA ARG A 108 -5.21 28.60 -0.97
C ARG A 108 -4.52 28.22 -2.28
N LEU A 109 -4.57 29.08 -3.30
CA LEU A 109 -3.79 28.89 -4.52
C LEU A 109 -2.28 28.99 -4.28
N THR A 110 -1.85 29.84 -3.35
CA THR A 110 -0.44 29.92 -2.96
C THR A 110 0.01 28.61 -2.30
N GLU A 111 -0.80 28.03 -1.43
CA GLU A 111 -0.53 26.69 -0.86
C GLU A 111 -0.42 25.61 -1.94
N TRP A 112 -1.34 25.61 -2.91
CA TRP A 112 -1.29 24.66 -4.04
C TRP A 112 -0.01 24.85 -4.86
N ARG A 113 0.34 26.09 -5.20
CA ARG A 113 1.56 26.40 -5.97
C ARG A 113 2.80 25.88 -5.26
N LEU A 114 2.94 26.17 -3.96
CA LEU A 114 4.05 25.68 -3.14
C LEU A 114 4.11 24.15 -3.11
N PHE A 115 2.95 23.48 -3.05
CA PHE A 115 2.88 22.03 -3.12
C PHE A 115 3.36 21.49 -4.48
N CYS A 116 2.90 22.08 -5.59
CA CYS A 116 3.35 21.71 -6.93
C CYS A 116 4.84 21.99 -7.16
N ASP A 117 5.36 23.12 -6.66
CA ASP A 117 6.77 23.49 -6.79
C ASP A 117 7.66 22.46 -6.11
N ARG A 118 7.26 22.07 -4.89
CA ARG A 118 7.96 21.06 -4.10
C ARG A 118 7.98 19.68 -4.75
N LEU A 119 6.87 19.26 -5.37
CA LEU A 119 6.82 18.02 -6.15
C LEU A 119 7.77 18.04 -7.36
N GLN A 120 7.79 19.15 -8.11
CA GLN A 120 8.58 19.27 -9.33
C GLN A 120 10.08 19.49 -9.08
N SER A 121 10.45 20.11 -7.96
CA SER A 121 11.85 20.31 -7.59
C SER A 121 12.57 19.01 -7.20
N GLY A 122 11.84 17.88 -7.11
CA GLY A 122 12.37 16.61 -6.63
C GLY A 122 12.36 16.58 -5.11
N GLU A 123 11.16 16.41 -4.54
CA GLU A 123 10.99 16.27 -3.09
C GLU A 123 11.94 15.20 -2.53
N GLU A 124 12.68 15.55 -1.48
CA GLU A 124 13.50 14.55 -0.80
C GLU A 124 12.56 13.54 -0.13
N LEU A 125 12.61 12.29 -0.57
CA LEU A 125 11.74 11.20 -0.10
C LEU A 125 12.15 10.70 1.30
N THR A 126 12.31 11.63 2.24
CA THR A 126 12.38 11.37 3.68
C THR A 126 10.98 11.06 4.24
N LEU A 127 10.90 10.57 5.48
CA LEU A 127 9.61 10.35 6.14
C LEU A 127 8.79 11.65 6.26
N ASP A 128 9.44 12.76 6.57
CA ASP A 128 8.79 14.08 6.66
C ASP A 128 8.31 14.56 5.28
N GLY A 129 9.11 14.32 4.24
CA GLY A 129 8.73 14.61 2.85
C GLY A 129 7.52 13.79 2.41
N LEU A 130 7.51 12.49 2.67
CA LEU A 130 6.35 11.63 2.41
C LEU A 130 5.12 12.06 3.21
N THR A 131 5.30 12.47 4.47
CA THR A 131 4.19 12.98 5.32
C THR A 131 3.61 14.28 4.75
N PHE A 132 4.44 15.15 4.18
CA PHE A 132 3.98 16.35 3.48
C PHE A 132 3.05 16.01 2.30
N LEU A 133 3.32 14.92 1.57
CA LEU A 133 2.48 14.47 0.45
C LEU A 133 1.03 14.16 0.86
N LEU A 134 0.77 13.79 2.11
CA LEU A 134 -0.59 13.54 2.62
C LEU A 134 -1.48 14.79 2.64
N ARG A 135 -0.88 15.98 2.57
CA ARG A 135 -1.61 17.25 2.55
C ARG A 135 -2.33 17.50 1.22
N PHE A 136 -2.00 16.76 0.16
CA PHE A 136 -2.55 16.95 -1.18
C PHE A 136 -4.07 17.09 -1.21
N SER A 137 -4.80 16.14 -0.62
CA SER A 137 -6.26 16.16 -0.66
C SER A 137 -6.85 17.36 0.07
N ALA A 138 -6.27 17.74 1.21
CA ALA A 138 -6.72 18.88 2.00
C ALA A 138 -6.49 20.19 1.23
N ILE A 139 -5.31 20.35 0.63
CA ILE A 139 -4.96 21.53 -0.19
C ILE A 139 -5.93 21.65 -1.36
N ARG A 140 -6.08 20.59 -2.16
CA ARG A 140 -6.98 20.59 -3.33
C ARG A 140 -8.44 20.80 -2.94
N ALA A 141 -8.92 20.10 -1.91
CA ALA A 141 -10.30 20.24 -1.44
C ALA A 141 -10.59 21.66 -0.93
N ASN A 142 -9.63 22.29 -0.24
CA ASN A 142 -9.79 23.66 0.23
C ASN A 142 -9.86 24.67 -0.92
N VAL A 143 -9.01 24.55 -1.95
CA VAL A 143 -9.10 25.41 -3.14
C VAL A 143 -10.44 25.23 -3.84
N LEU A 144 -10.85 23.99 -4.13
CA LEU A 144 -12.10 23.71 -4.83
C LEU A 144 -13.34 24.13 -4.02
N ARG A 145 -13.29 24.00 -2.68
CA ARG A 145 -14.37 24.45 -1.79
C ARG A 145 -14.56 25.96 -1.89
N VAL A 146 -13.48 26.74 -1.86
CA VAL A 146 -13.56 28.21 -1.98
C VAL A 146 -13.98 28.62 -3.40
N LEU A 147 -13.44 27.94 -4.43
CA LEU A 147 -13.79 28.20 -5.82
C LEU A 147 -15.30 28.00 -6.10
N ARG A 148 -15.92 27.00 -5.45
CA ARG A 148 -17.36 26.72 -5.57
C ARG A 148 -18.26 27.86 -5.09
N GLU A 149 -17.78 28.75 -4.24
CA GLU A 149 -18.56 29.90 -3.76
C GLU A 149 -18.78 30.96 -4.86
N PHE A 150 -18.08 30.83 -5.99
CA PHE A 150 -18.22 31.66 -7.17
C PHE A 150 -19.08 30.94 -8.24
N PRO A 151 -20.26 31.50 -8.59
CA PRO A 151 -21.14 30.90 -9.59
C PRO A 151 -20.43 30.70 -10.95
N GLY A 152 -20.54 29.50 -11.52
CA GLY A 152 -19.96 29.17 -12.84
C GLY A 152 -18.45 28.87 -12.84
N ALA A 153 -17.76 29.04 -11.71
CA ALA A 153 -16.30 28.87 -11.65
C ALA A 153 -15.86 27.40 -11.81
N LEU A 154 -16.63 26.45 -11.29
CA LEU A 154 -16.34 25.02 -11.44
C LEU A 154 -16.61 24.53 -12.86
N GLU A 155 -17.66 25.04 -13.49
CA GLU A 155 -18.00 24.75 -14.89
C GLU A 155 -16.94 25.32 -15.84
N ALA A 156 -16.43 26.51 -15.55
CA ALA A 156 -15.29 27.09 -16.26
C ALA A 156 -14.04 26.21 -16.10
N LEU A 157 -13.75 25.74 -14.88
CA LEU A 157 -12.61 24.83 -14.62
C LEU A 157 -12.72 23.52 -15.40
N ALA A 158 -13.91 22.92 -15.41
CA ALA A 158 -14.19 21.71 -16.19
C ALA A 158 -14.05 21.90 -17.70
N SER A 159 -14.16 23.12 -18.19
CA SER A 159 -14.01 23.46 -19.62
C SER A 159 -12.55 23.72 -20.01
N HIS A 160 -11.72 24.19 -19.08
CA HIS A 160 -10.32 24.54 -19.33
C HIS A 160 -9.37 23.35 -19.22
N VAL A 161 -9.67 22.42 -18.33
CA VAL A 161 -8.86 21.22 -18.14
C VAL A 161 -9.70 20.05 -18.64
N SER A 162 -9.14 19.14 -19.43
CA SER A 162 -9.76 17.85 -19.75
C SER A 162 -9.86 17.02 -18.46
N LEU A 163 -10.76 17.44 -17.56
CA LEU A 163 -11.03 16.77 -16.31
C LEU A 163 -12.05 15.68 -16.61
N GLN A 164 -11.58 14.63 -17.27
CA GLN A 164 -12.24 13.34 -17.17
C GLN A 164 -12.47 13.08 -15.67
N GLY A 165 -13.73 13.12 -15.25
CA GLY A 165 -14.12 12.87 -13.86
C GLY A 165 -14.57 14.08 -13.04
N LEU A 166 -14.63 15.32 -13.51
CA LEU A 166 -15.09 16.42 -12.64
C LEU A 166 -16.59 16.40 -12.28
N HIS A 167 -17.42 15.57 -12.92
CA HIS A 167 -18.86 15.55 -12.65
C HIS A 167 -19.40 14.14 -12.48
N THR A 168 -19.90 13.81 -11.29
CA THR A 168 -20.71 12.60 -11.07
C THR A 168 -22.18 12.90 -11.39
N GLY A 169 -22.52 13.25 -12.65
CA GLY A 169 -23.89 13.33 -13.19
C GLY A 169 -24.97 14.13 -12.44
N ARG A 170 -24.65 14.80 -11.31
CA ARG A 170 -25.57 15.45 -10.37
C ARG A 170 -24.98 16.72 -9.76
N GLY A 171 -24.10 17.43 -10.49
CA GLY A 171 -23.45 18.66 -10.01
C GLY A 171 -22.44 18.45 -8.86
N ARG A 172 -22.09 17.21 -8.51
CA ARG A 172 -21.03 16.90 -7.54
C ARG A 172 -19.70 16.70 -8.27
N MET A 173 -18.65 17.34 -7.74
CA MET A 173 -17.28 17.07 -8.17
C MET A 173 -16.85 15.67 -7.76
N ALA A 174 -16.26 14.88 -8.68
CA ALA A 174 -15.65 13.64 -8.24
C ALA A 174 -14.41 13.96 -7.38
N PRO A 175 -14.08 13.10 -6.41
CA PRO A 175 -12.87 13.26 -5.64
C PRO A 175 -11.63 13.20 -6.56
N PRO A 176 -10.51 13.85 -6.19
CA PRO A 176 -9.28 13.76 -6.94
C PRO A 176 -8.83 12.31 -7.11
N SER A 177 -8.11 12.03 -8.19
CA SER A 177 -7.28 10.83 -8.24
C SER A 177 -6.26 10.87 -7.11
N CYS A 178 -5.93 9.69 -6.57
CA CYS A 178 -4.86 9.57 -5.58
C CYS A 178 -3.55 10.16 -6.12
N LEU A 179 -2.80 10.88 -5.27
CA LEU A 179 -1.50 11.45 -5.65
C LEU A 179 -0.53 10.38 -6.17
N PHE A 180 -0.64 9.16 -5.65
CA PHE A 180 0.22 8.04 -5.99
C PHE A 180 -0.31 7.20 -7.17
N LEU A 181 -1.20 7.75 -7.99
CA LEU A 181 -1.68 7.13 -9.22
C LEU A 181 -0.91 7.68 -10.42
N GLY A 182 0.09 6.94 -10.90
CA GLY A 182 0.82 7.24 -12.14
C GLY A 182 0.09 6.75 -13.40
N ALA A 183 0.73 6.93 -14.55
CA ALA A 183 0.19 6.51 -15.85
C ALA A 183 -0.03 4.99 -15.94
N GLY A 184 0.91 4.20 -15.42
CA GLY A 184 0.86 2.72 -15.41
C GLY A 184 0.27 2.10 -14.13
N GLY A 185 -0.37 2.88 -13.25
CA GLY A 185 -0.95 2.37 -12.00
C GLY A 185 -0.36 3.01 -10.74
N CYS A 186 -0.36 2.27 -9.63
CA CYS A 186 0.06 2.82 -8.34
C CYS A 186 1.59 2.97 -8.25
N LEU A 187 2.08 4.18 -7.96
CA LEU A 187 3.51 4.48 -7.82
C LEU A 187 4.19 3.66 -6.71
N ALA A 188 3.42 3.26 -5.69
CA ALA A 188 3.92 2.42 -4.60
C ALA A 188 4.22 0.97 -5.03
N GLY A 189 3.64 0.46 -6.12
CA GLY A 189 3.81 -0.93 -6.56
C GLY A 189 3.55 -1.93 -5.43
N ASP A 190 4.47 -2.88 -5.22
CA ASP A 190 4.39 -3.90 -4.17
C ASP A 190 4.55 -3.36 -2.74
N TRP A 191 4.93 -2.09 -2.61
CA TRP A 191 5.00 -1.35 -1.35
C TRP A 191 3.71 -0.59 -1.07
N LYS A 192 2.69 -0.83 -1.89
CA LYS A 192 1.34 -0.30 -1.68
C LYS A 192 0.87 -0.68 -0.27
N PRO A 193 0.19 0.25 0.41
CA PRO A 193 -0.26 -0.02 1.76
C PRO A 193 -1.36 -1.06 1.83
N ALA A 194 -1.42 -1.74 2.98
CA ALA A 194 -2.40 -2.78 3.28
C ALA A 194 -3.82 -2.32 2.92
N LYS A 195 -4.27 -1.16 3.42
CA LYS A 195 -5.65 -0.69 3.29
C LYS A 195 -5.91 0.23 2.09
N CYS A 196 -5.04 0.21 1.09
CA CYS A 196 -5.23 1.08 -0.07
C CYS A 196 -6.42 0.61 -0.94
N ALA A 197 -7.45 1.46 -1.10
CA ALA A 197 -8.64 1.08 -1.87
C ALA A 197 -8.42 0.91 -3.38
N ASN A 198 -7.19 1.06 -3.90
CA ASN A 198 -6.87 0.60 -5.25
C ASN A 198 -6.98 -0.94 -5.39
N PHE A 199 -7.08 -1.71 -4.28
CA PHE A 199 -7.50 -3.12 -4.35
C PHE A 199 -9.01 -3.28 -4.59
N TYR A 200 -9.79 -2.21 -4.39
CA TYR A 200 -11.24 -2.16 -4.41
C TYR A 200 -11.68 -1.45 -5.70
N CYS A 201 -11.21 -1.95 -6.85
CA CYS A 201 -11.65 -1.41 -8.13
C CYS A 201 -13.13 -1.77 -8.35
N ALA A 202 -14.04 -0.86 -8.03
CA ALA A 202 -15.46 -0.94 -8.42
C ALA A 202 -15.70 -0.48 -9.87
N GLY A 203 -14.63 -0.15 -10.61
CA GLY A 203 -14.70 0.22 -12.02
C GLY A 203 -15.04 -0.97 -12.91
N GLN A 204 -15.38 -0.72 -14.17
CA GLN A 204 -15.49 -1.76 -15.18
C GLN A 204 -14.34 -1.63 -16.18
N PRO A 205 -13.53 -2.69 -16.40
CA PRO A 205 -13.55 -3.99 -15.71
C PRO A 205 -13.17 -3.88 -14.22
N ASN A 206 -13.74 -4.78 -13.40
CA ASN A 206 -13.51 -4.85 -11.94
C ASN A 206 -12.28 -5.69 -11.66
N LEU A 207 -11.28 -5.13 -10.98
CA LEU A 207 -9.99 -5.81 -10.75
C LEU A 207 -10.15 -7.11 -9.96
N LEU A 208 -10.99 -7.13 -8.93
CA LEU A 208 -11.21 -8.34 -8.11
C LEU A 208 -11.90 -9.43 -8.92
N ALA A 209 -12.86 -9.06 -9.78
CA ALA A 209 -13.51 -10.00 -10.68
C ALA A 209 -12.53 -10.60 -11.70
N GLU A 210 -11.63 -9.79 -12.27
CA GLU A 210 -10.61 -10.28 -13.19
C GLU A 210 -9.58 -11.18 -12.49
N ILE A 211 -9.14 -10.81 -11.27
CA ILE A 211 -8.28 -11.67 -10.44
C ILE A 211 -9.00 -12.99 -10.12
N ALA A 212 -10.28 -12.94 -9.72
CA ALA A 212 -11.07 -14.13 -9.42
C ALA A 212 -11.27 -15.05 -10.63
N ARG A 213 -11.21 -14.49 -11.84
CA ARG A 213 -11.35 -15.20 -13.12
C ARG A 213 -10.04 -15.86 -13.55
N GLU A 214 -8.91 -15.18 -13.35
CA GLU A 214 -7.60 -15.61 -13.87
C GLU A 214 -6.75 -16.35 -12.84
N MET A 215 -7.02 -16.19 -11.54
CA MET A 215 -6.23 -16.79 -10.46
C MET A 215 -7.10 -17.65 -9.53
N SER A 216 -6.49 -18.65 -8.91
CA SER A 216 -7.03 -19.33 -7.74
C SER A 216 -6.70 -18.58 -6.44
N PHE A 217 -7.39 -18.94 -5.35
CA PHE A 217 -7.10 -18.40 -4.02
C PHE A 217 -5.63 -18.55 -3.63
N GLU A 218 -5.03 -19.69 -3.93
CA GLU A 218 -3.66 -20.02 -3.53
C GLU A 218 -2.63 -19.28 -4.39
N GLU A 219 -2.90 -19.12 -5.69
CA GLU A 219 -2.09 -18.26 -6.56
C GLU A 219 -2.17 -16.79 -6.11
N PHE A 220 -3.34 -16.33 -5.69
CA PHE A 220 -3.50 -14.98 -5.15
C PHE A 220 -2.76 -14.79 -3.83
N VAL A 221 -2.84 -15.75 -2.90
CA VAL A 221 -2.03 -15.73 -1.66
C VAL A 221 -0.54 -15.66 -2.00
N ARG A 222 -0.07 -16.51 -2.93
CA ARG A 222 1.33 -16.51 -3.38
C ARG A 222 1.76 -15.21 -4.02
N ALA A 223 0.90 -14.58 -4.81
CA ALA A 223 1.16 -13.29 -5.44
C ALA A 223 1.34 -12.14 -4.43
N ASN A 224 1.01 -12.34 -3.15
CA ASN A 224 1.29 -11.38 -2.08
C ASN A 224 2.63 -11.62 -1.38
N PHE A 225 3.32 -12.74 -1.66
CA PHE A 225 4.70 -12.96 -1.19
C PHE A 225 5.70 -12.23 -2.07
N ARG A 226 6.82 -11.82 -1.46
CA ARG A 226 8.03 -11.38 -2.17
C ARG A 226 9.06 -12.52 -2.14
N ALA A 227 9.60 -12.86 -3.29
CA ALA A 227 10.74 -13.77 -3.38
C ALA A 227 12.02 -12.98 -3.11
N LEU A 228 12.71 -13.27 -2.01
CA LEU A 228 13.94 -12.60 -1.59
C LEU A 228 15.02 -13.64 -1.28
N THR A 229 16.28 -13.33 -1.54
CA THR A 229 17.40 -14.17 -1.06
C THR A 229 17.48 -14.15 0.48
N PRO A 230 18.22 -15.07 1.12
CA PRO A 230 18.49 -15.00 2.56
C PRO A 230 19.10 -13.66 2.98
N ASP A 231 20.07 -13.16 2.23
CA ASP A 231 20.74 -11.88 2.49
C ASP A 231 19.80 -10.68 2.33
N GLU A 232 18.97 -10.69 1.28
CA GLU A 232 17.95 -9.66 1.08
C GLU A 232 16.92 -9.65 2.20
N THR A 233 16.51 -10.84 2.66
CA THR A 233 15.59 -11.00 3.78
C THR A 233 16.19 -10.43 5.07
N LEU A 234 17.46 -10.73 5.36
CA LEU A 234 18.15 -10.19 6.53
C LEU A 234 18.33 -8.67 6.44
N ARG A 235 18.76 -8.15 5.29
CA ARG A 235 18.90 -6.70 5.05
C ARG A 235 17.57 -5.98 5.24
N TYR A 236 16.48 -6.59 4.78
CA TYR A 236 15.13 -6.05 4.97
C TYR A 236 14.74 -5.98 6.45
N LEU A 237 15.00 -7.06 7.20
CA LEU A 237 14.77 -7.14 8.63
C LEU A 237 15.57 -6.10 9.40
N GLU A 238 16.87 -6.00 9.15
CA GLU A 238 17.76 -5.07 9.81
C GLU A 238 17.39 -3.60 9.53
N LEU A 239 16.94 -3.30 8.31
CA LEU A 239 16.43 -1.98 7.96
C LEU A 239 15.23 -1.59 8.83
N GLU A 240 14.26 -2.48 9.03
CA GLU A 240 13.11 -2.18 9.90
C GLU A 240 13.53 -1.94 11.35
N LEU A 241 14.39 -2.80 11.87
CA LEU A 241 14.89 -2.70 13.24
C LEU A 241 15.68 -1.41 13.47
N PHE A 242 16.43 -0.97 12.44
CA PHE A 242 17.15 0.30 12.47
C PHE A 242 16.22 1.52 12.43
N LEU A 243 15.16 1.46 11.62
CA LEU A 243 14.19 2.56 11.48
C LEU A 243 13.34 2.78 12.75
N GLY A 244 13.13 1.73 13.54
CA GLY A 244 12.42 1.80 14.82
C GLY A 244 11.24 0.84 14.90
N ARG A 245 10.73 0.64 16.13
CA ARG A 245 9.68 -0.35 16.42
C ARG A 245 8.40 -0.10 15.63
N GLU A 246 8.08 1.15 15.34
CA GLU A 246 6.90 1.55 14.58
C GLU A 246 6.94 1.17 13.09
N PHE A 247 8.10 0.70 12.60
CA PHE A 247 8.30 0.15 11.26
C PHE A 247 8.27 -1.38 11.23
N VAL A 248 8.29 -2.04 12.39
CA VAL A 248 8.30 -3.50 12.50
C VAL A 248 6.89 -4.03 12.23
N GLU A 249 6.66 -4.53 11.02
CA GLU A 249 5.42 -5.21 10.66
C GLU A 249 5.50 -6.72 10.98
N PRO A 250 4.36 -7.40 11.21
CA PRO A 250 4.35 -8.84 11.38
C PRO A 250 4.90 -9.54 10.13
N LYS A 251 5.86 -10.43 10.33
CA LYS A 251 6.60 -11.06 9.23
C LYS A 251 6.32 -12.55 9.12
N ILE A 252 6.05 -13.00 7.91
CA ILE A 252 5.88 -14.40 7.58
C ILE A 252 6.99 -14.78 6.61
N VAL A 253 7.88 -15.66 7.04
CA VAL A 253 9.02 -16.11 6.25
C VAL A 253 8.85 -17.59 5.93
N LEU A 254 8.73 -17.89 4.63
CA LEU A 254 8.64 -19.26 4.12
C LEU A 254 10.02 -19.79 3.77
N GLN A 255 10.26 -21.04 4.13
CA GLN A 255 11.50 -21.78 3.86
C GLN A 255 12.78 -21.08 4.36
N PRO A 256 12.81 -20.49 5.58
CA PRO A 256 14.05 -19.92 6.08
C PRO A 256 15.07 -21.03 6.36
N ASN A 257 16.24 -20.91 5.73
CA ASN A 257 17.37 -21.81 5.97
C ASN A 257 17.93 -21.60 7.39
N THR A 258 18.76 -22.54 7.85
CA THR A 258 19.31 -22.52 9.21
C THR A 258 20.13 -21.25 9.49
N ALA A 259 20.89 -20.77 8.50
CA ALA A 259 21.70 -19.57 8.64
C ALA A 259 20.83 -18.32 8.85
N LEU A 260 19.78 -18.15 8.05
CA LEU A 260 18.83 -17.04 8.16
C LEU A 260 18.09 -17.09 9.50
N ARG A 261 17.70 -18.27 9.98
CA ARG A 261 17.07 -18.40 11.32
C ARG A 261 17.98 -17.88 12.42
N GLN A 262 19.25 -18.27 12.40
CA GLN A 262 20.24 -17.82 13.38
C GLN A 262 20.53 -16.32 13.27
N ALA A 263 20.64 -15.80 12.04
CA ALA A 263 20.87 -14.38 11.79
C ALA A 263 19.68 -13.53 12.26
N LEU A 264 18.45 -13.98 11.98
CA LEU A 264 17.22 -13.34 12.45
C LEU A 264 17.18 -13.31 13.98
N ASP A 265 17.41 -14.44 14.64
CA ASP A 265 17.42 -14.51 16.11
C ASP A 265 18.43 -13.54 16.73
N LYS A 266 19.64 -13.48 16.16
CA LYS A 266 20.67 -12.54 16.56
C LYS A 266 20.23 -11.09 16.37
N ALA A 267 19.65 -10.74 15.23
CA ALA A 267 19.18 -9.38 14.95
C ALA A 267 18.07 -8.97 15.95
N LEU A 268 17.12 -9.86 16.22
CA LEU A 268 16.05 -9.60 17.20
C LEU A 268 16.61 -9.44 18.61
N SER A 269 17.57 -10.26 19.02
CA SER A 269 18.18 -10.18 20.35
C SER A 269 18.97 -8.87 20.59
N ILE A 270 19.36 -8.17 19.52
CA ILE A 270 20.00 -6.84 19.62
C ILE A 270 18.94 -5.75 19.82
N SER A 271 17.79 -5.86 19.14
CA SER A 271 16.76 -4.81 19.09
C SER A 271 15.67 -4.96 20.16
N PHE A 272 15.51 -6.15 20.72
CA PHE A 272 14.47 -6.49 21.70
C PHE A 272 15.10 -6.98 23.00
N THR A 273 14.40 -6.71 24.11
CA THR A 273 14.84 -7.12 25.44
C THR A 273 14.69 -8.63 25.63
N VAL A 274 13.65 -9.20 25.03
CA VAL A 274 13.35 -10.64 25.08
C VAL A 274 12.90 -11.09 23.70
N VAL A 275 13.39 -12.24 23.27
CA VAL A 275 12.87 -12.97 22.10
C VAL A 275 12.22 -14.25 22.61
N GLU A 276 10.91 -14.35 22.45
CA GLU A 276 10.13 -15.53 22.84
C GLU A 276 9.97 -16.47 21.65
N HIS A 277 10.48 -17.70 21.78
CA HIS A 277 10.36 -18.71 20.75
C HIS A 277 9.26 -19.71 21.09
N ARG A 278 8.47 -20.06 20.07
CA ARG A 278 7.45 -21.08 20.14
C ARG A 278 7.49 -21.98 18.93
N LYS A 279 7.51 -23.28 19.17
CA LYS A 279 7.41 -24.28 18.11
C LYS A 279 6.00 -24.87 18.07
N GLU A 280 5.34 -24.74 16.94
CA GLU A 280 4.06 -25.39 16.66
C GLU A 280 4.30 -26.78 16.05
N PRO A 281 3.76 -27.86 16.65
CA PRO A 281 4.07 -29.24 16.24
C PRO A 281 3.39 -29.67 14.93
N GLY A 282 2.46 -28.87 14.40
CA GLY A 282 1.68 -29.17 13.20
C GLY A 282 1.52 -27.95 12.30
N ALA A 283 0.54 -27.98 11.39
CA ALA A 283 0.22 -26.82 10.57
C ALA A 283 -0.24 -25.65 11.45
N PHE A 284 0.27 -24.46 11.16
CA PHE A 284 -0.06 -23.25 11.90
C PHE A 284 -1.51 -22.86 11.63
N MET A 285 -2.28 -22.71 12.70
CA MET A 285 -3.61 -22.13 12.68
C MET A 285 -3.88 -21.57 14.07
N TRP A 286 -3.92 -20.25 14.19
CA TRP A 286 -4.40 -19.58 15.40
C TRP A 286 -5.66 -18.80 15.06
N SER A 287 -6.69 -18.97 15.88
CA SER A 287 -7.89 -18.14 15.80
C SER A 287 -7.59 -16.70 16.23
N THR A 288 -8.43 -15.76 15.80
CA THR A 288 -8.37 -14.37 16.26
C THR A 288 -8.30 -14.27 17.79
N ALA A 289 -9.08 -15.07 18.52
CA ALA A 289 -9.07 -15.07 19.99
C ALA A 289 -7.71 -15.51 20.57
N GLU A 290 -7.05 -16.51 19.98
CA GLU A 290 -5.73 -16.95 20.40
C GLU A 290 -4.66 -15.90 20.10
N VAL A 291 -4.74 -15.23 18.95
CA VAL A 291 -3.83 -14.13 18.59
C VAL A 291 -3.95 -13.00 19.60
N HIS A 292 -5.18 -12.57 19.94
CA HIS A 292 -5.39 -11.54 20.96
C HIS A 292 -4.89 -11.98 22.34
N ALA A 293 -5.18 -13.21 22.77
CA ALA A 293 -4.77 -13.71 24.08
C ALA A 293 -3.25 -13.81 24.22
N ARG A 294 -2.54 -14.16 23.14
CA ARG A 294 -1.08 -14.37 23.15
C ARG A 294 -0.32 -13.08 22.89
N LEU A 295 -0.76 -12.31 21.89
CA LEU A 295 -0.02 -11.15 21.41
C LEU A 295 -0.54 -9.82 21.97
N GLY A 296 -1.82 -9.77 22.36
CA GLY A 296 -2.44 -8.55 22.87
C GLY A 296 -1.88 -8.08 24.20
N ALA A 297 -1.31 -8.98 25.00
CA ALA A 297 -0.71 -8.66 26.30
C ALA A 297 0.82 -8.73 26.30
N LEU A 298 1.47 -8.80 25.12
CA LEU A 298 2.92 -8.85 25.05
C LEU A 298 3.53 -7.55 25.60
N PRO A 299 4.49 -7.64 26.56
CA PRO A 299 5.19 -6.47 27.05
C PRO A 299 5.93 -5.73 25.93
N GLU A 300 6.13 -4.43 26.14
CA GLU A 300 6.93 -3.65 25.22
C GLU A 300 8.37 -4.19 25.17
N GLY A 301 8.91 -4.34 23.97
CA GLY A 301 10.26 -4.85 23.76
C GLY A 301 10.42 -6.35 23.77
N VAL A 302 9.31 -7.10 23.65
CA VAL A 302 9.32 -8.52 23.33
C VAL A 302 9.13 -8.73 21.83
N ALA A 303 9.98 -9.54 21.20
CA ALA A 303 9.72 -10.12 19.89
C ALA A 303 9.23 -11.55 20.04
N TYR A 304 8.20 -11.93 19.27
CA TYR A 304 7.56 -13.24 19.35
C TYR A 304 7.79 -14.01 18.05
N VAL A 305 8.50 -15.13 18.14
CA VAL A 305 8.88 -15.97 17.01
C VAL A 305 8.17 -17.31 17.09
N VAL A 306 7.37 -17.61 16.07
CA VAL A 306 6.69 -18.90 15.91
C VAL A 306 7.34 -19.67 14.78
N GLU A 307 7.69 -20.92 15.06
CA GLU A 307 8.19 -21.87 14.07
C GLU A 307 7.15 -22.97 13.82
N THR A 308 6.86 -23.23 12.54
CA THR A 308 5.91 -24.25 12.10
C THR A 308 6.45 -25.01 10.89
N GLY A 309 6.00 -26.25 10.68
CA GLY A 309 6.30 -26.98 9.45
C GLY A 309 5.50 -26.46 8.26
N GLU A 310 4.28 -25.98 8.49
CA GLU A 310 3.34 -25.67 7.41
C GLU A 310 2.40 -24.52 7.83
N VAL A 311 2.01 -23.68 6.88
CA VAL A 311 0.96 -22.67 7.02
C VAL A 311 0.07 -22.70 5.79
N SER A 312 -1.22 -22.44 5.91
CA SER A 312 -2.14 -22.37 4.77
C SER A 312 -2.57 -20.93 4.49
N GLY A 313 -3.08 -20.67 3.28
CA GLY A 313 -3.60 -19.34 2.93
C GLY A 313 -4.69 -18.86 3.91
N GLU A 314 -5.59 -19.76 4.33
CA GLU A 314 -6.65 -19.44 5.29
C GLU A 314 -6.10 -19.02 6.65
N ALA A 315 -5.04 -19.68 7.12
CA ALA A 315 -4.38 -19.32 8.37
C ALA A 315 -3.72 -17.94 8.28
N LEU A 316 -3.14 -17.59 7.13
CA LEU A 316 -2.57 -16.26 6.91
C LEU A 316 -3.64 -15.17 6.90
N TYR A 317 -4.81 -15.43 6.32
CA TYR A 317 -5.93 -14.49 6.36
C TYR A 317 -6.45 -14.29 7.79
N GLU A 318 -6.71 -15.37 8.52
CA GLU A 318 -7.16 -15.27 9.92
C GLU A 318 -6.14 -14.49 10.77
N LEU A 319 -4.85 -14.78 10.57
CA LEU A 319 -3.76 -14.07 11.23
C LEU A 319 -3.71 -12.59 10.84
N ALA A 320 -3.83 -12.25 9.56
CA ALA A 320 -3.84 -10.86 9.08
C ALA A 320 -4.99 -10.06 9.69
N VAL A 321 -6.19 -10.64 9.74
CA VAL A 321 -7.37 -10.01 10.35
C VAL A 321 -7.16 -9.78 11.83
N ALA A 322 -6.67 -10.78 12.55
CA ALA A 322 -6.45 -10.69 13.99
C ALA A 322 -5.37 -9.64 14.34
N LEU A 323 -4.28 -9.61 13.58
CA LEU A 323 -3.20 -8.65 13.78
C LEU A 323 -3.59 -7.22 13.39
N ASP A 324 -4.40 -7.03 12.35
CA ASP A 324 -4.92 -5.71 12.01
C ASP A 324 -5.89 -5.17 13.08
N ARG A 325 -6.69 -6.05 13.72
CA ARG A 325 -7.52 -5.66 14.88
C ARG A 325 -6.67 -5.21 16.06
N LEU A 326 -5.66 -6.00 16.43
CA LEU A 326 -4.72 -5.63 17.49
C LEU A 326 -4.03 -4.29 17.20
N ARG A 327 -3.64 -4.05 15.96
CA ARG A 327 -3.00 -2.79 15.54
C ARG A 327 -3.92 -1.57 15.69
N VAL A 328 -5.23 -1.73 15.49
CA VAL A 328 -6.19 -0.63 15.71
C VAL A 328 -6.33 -0.31 17.19
N GLU A 329 -6.20 -1.30 18.06
CA GLU A 329 -6.33 -1.17 19.52
C GLU A 329 -5.04 -0.66 20.18
N GLN A 330 -3.87 -1.04 19.66
CA GLN A 330 -2.56 -0.76 20.26
C GLN A 330 -1.40 -0.85 19.23
N THR A 331 -0.18 -0.54 19.66
CA THR A 331 1.02 -0.74 18.83
C THR A 331 1.14 -2.21 18.42
N PRO A 332 1.33 -2.52 17.12
CA PRO A 332 1.41 -3.91 16.68
C PRO A 332 2.60 -4.63 17.31
N PRO A 333 2.43 -5.90 17.71
CA PRO A 333 3.50 -6.69 18.30
C PRO A 333 4.56 -7.04 17.25
N ALA A 334 5.82 -7.14 17.69
CA ALA A 334 6.90 -7.66 16.85
C ALA A 334 6.75 -9.18 16.68
N PHE A 335 5.99 -9.60 15.67
CA PHE A 335 5.60 -10.98 15.43
C PHE A 335 6.28 -11.56 14.18
N TYR A 336 6.79 -12.78 14.29
CA TYR A 336 7.50 -13.49 13.23
C TYR A 336 6.97 -14.93 13.14
N LEU A 337 6.49 -15.34 11.97
CA LEU A 337 6.13 -16.72 11.66
C LEU A 337 7.12 -17.30 10.65
N LEU A 338 7.86 -18.32 11.06
CA LEU A 338 8.81 -19.06 10.24
C LEU A 338 8.18 -20.40 9.87
N ALA A 339 7.82 -20.58 8.59
CA ALA A 339 7.16 -21.80 8.11
C ALA A 339 8.02 -22.53 7.06
N GLU A 340 8.08 -23.86 7.10
CA GLU A 340 8.83 -24.63 6.09
C GLU A 340 8.09 -24.76 4.76
N SER A 341 6.77 -24.53 4.73
CA SER A 341 5.99 -24.58 3.50
C SER A 341 4.67 -23.82 3.58
N LEU A 342 4.18 -23.37 2.42
CA LEU A 342 2.81 -22.91 2.22
C LEU A 342 1.98 -24.06 1.66
N THR A 343 1.01 -24.52 2.44
CA THR A 343 0.08 -25.56 2.02
C THR A 343 -1.02 -25.03 1.14
N ILE A 344 -1.11 -25.62 -0.05
CA ILE A 344 -2.22 -25.42 -0.98
C ILE A 344 -3.35 -26.37 -0.59
N ARG A 345 -4.49 -25.84 -0.18
CA ARG A 345 -5.71 -26.64 -0.05
C ARG A 345 -6.62 -26.37 -1.24
N SER A 346 -6.64 -27.31 -2.18
CA SER A 346 -7.48 -27.25 -3.37
C SER A 346 -8.96 -27.42 -2.99
N PHE A 347 -9.64 -26.32 -2.69
CA PHE A 347 -11.09 -26.23 -2.66
C PHE A 347 -11.54 -25.37 -3.83
N PHE A 348 -12.50 -25.83 -4.63
CA PHE A 348 -13.05 -25.05 -5.74
C PHE A 348 -14.58 -24.96 -5.66
N PRO A 349 -15.16 -23.75 -5.50
CA PRO A 349 -14.49 -22.53 -5.08
C PRO A 349 -14.01 -22.63 -3.62
N HIS A 350 -12.89 -21.99 -3.30
CA HIS A 350 -12.43 -21.92 -1.92
C HIS A 350 -13.43 -21.07 -1.11
N PRO A 351 -13.84 -21.46 0.11
CA PRO A 351 -14.88 -20.74 0.87
C PRO A 351 -14.50 -19.28 1.21
N LEU A 352 -13.21 -18.98 1.21
CA LEU A 352 -12.68 -17.62 1.36
C LEU A 352 -12.45 -16.89 0.02
N TRP A 353 -12.79 -17.49 -1.13
CA TRP A 353 -12.68 -16.85 -2.44
C TRP A 353 -13.90 -15.98 -2.72
N THR A 354 -13.97 -14.85 -2.00
CA THR A 354 -15.04 -13.86 -2.11
C THR A 354 -14.45 -12.46 -2.21
N ASP A 355 -15.16 -11.53 -2.87
CA ASP A 355 -14.75 -10.12 -2.94
C ASP A 355 -14.44 -9.54 -1.55
N GLN A 356 -15.20 -9.94 -0.52
CA GLN A 356 -15.00 -9.47 0.86
C GLN A 356 -13.67 -9.93 1.47
N ILE A 357 -13.17 -11.11 1.11
CA ILE A 357 -11.89 -11.60 1.61
C ILE A 357 -10.74 -11.10 0.73
N MET A 358 -10.91 -11.07 -0.59
CA MET A 358 -9.91 -10.51 -1.50
C MET A 358 -9.66 -9.01 -1.25
N THR A 359 -10.63 -8.34 -0.61
CA THR A 359 -10.49 -6.96 -0.14
C THR A 359 -9.82 -6.84 1.23
N GLN A 360 -9.78 -7.90 2.04
CA GLN A 360 -9.05 -7.89 3.32
C GLN A 360 -7.58 -8.15 3.03
N PRO A 361 -6.68 -7.18 3.28
CA PRO A 361 -5.31 -7.32 2.82
C PRO A 361 -4.56 -8.29 3.73
N LEU A 362 -4.03 -9.37 3.13
CA LEU A 362 -2.75 -9.93 3.57
C LEU A 362 -1.66 -8.85 3.71
N GLY A 363 -1.84 -7.71 3.03
CA GLY A 363 -0.87 -6.62 2.95
C GLY A 363 -0.51 -5.90 4.25
N PHE A 364 -1.06 -6.26 5.42
CA PHE A 364 -0.43 -5.88 6.70
C PHE A 364 0.71 -6.82 7.10
N LEU A 365 0.68 -8.06 6.61
CA LEU A 365 1.76 -9.01 6.76
C LEU A 365 2.86 -8.69 5.74
N ASP A 366 4.10 -8.78 6.21
CA ASP A 366 5.25 -8.87 5.34
C ASP A 366 5.51 -10.34 5.02
N LEU A 367 5.07 -10.72 3.82
CA LEU A 367 5.12 -12.08 3.31
C LEU A 367 6.38 -12.26 2.45
N ILE A 368 7.29 -13.12 2.91
CA ILE A 368 8.58 -13.37 2.28
C ILE A 368 8.72 -14.88 1.99
N ALA A 369 9.05 -15.21 0.75
CA ALA A 369 9.47 -16.55 0.34
C ALA A 369 10.97 -16.53 0.08
N VAL A 370 11.73 -17.33 0.82
CA VAL A 370 13.19 -17.32 0.73
C VAL A 370 13.64 -18.08 -0.52
N ASP A 371 14.36 -17.40 -1.40
CA ASP A 371 14.96 -17.95 -2.60
C ASP A 371 16.39 -18.43 -2.30
N ILE A 372 16.56 -19.72 -2.04
CA ILE A 372 17.86 -20.33 -1.70
C ILE A 372 18.71 -20.57 -2.97
N ALA A 373 18.12 -20.58 -4.17
CA ALA A 373 18.85 -20.85 -5.41
C ALA A 373 19.87 -19.75 -5.77
N ALA A 374 19.75 -18.56 -5.18
CA ALA A 374 20.64 -17.43 -5.44
C ALA A 374 21.97 -17.49 -4.67
N ASP A 375 22.08 -18.32 -3.62
CA ASP A 375 23.32 -18.46 -2.82
C ASP A 375 24.25 -19.58 -3.34
N GLU A 376 23.78 -20.41 -4.28
CA GLU A 376 24.53 -21.55 -4.85
C GLU A 376 24.96 -21.35 -6.34
N ALA A 377 24.77 -20.15 -6.90
CA ALA A 377 25.22 -19.77 -8.25
C ALA A 377 26.32 -18.69 -8.17
#